data_AF-A0A9P7SXX3-F1
#
_entry.id   AF-A0A9P7SXX3-F1
#
_cell.length_a   1.000
_cell.length_b   1.000
_cell.length_c   1.000
_cell.angle_alpha   90.00
_cell.angle_beta   90.00
_cell.angle_gamma   90.00
#
_symmetry.space_group_name_H-M   'P 1'
#
loop_
_entity.id
_entity.type
_entity.pdbx_description
1 polymer ?
#
loop_
_entity_poly.entity_id
_entity_poly.type
_entity_poly.pdbx_seq_one_letter_code
_entity_poly.pdbx_strand_id
1 'polypeptide(L)'
;VYHAHETTAVEPFAIALLCGDVRCDMFSGVIVLDGNRGRFALPDWKTMLVVKVLRTRLRELLTRSFKQPGKLPTAQQEKWLEVWQRLFTPDQGSDSKMGVSVTMGKA
;
A
#
# COMPACT_ATOMS: atom_id res chain seq x y z
N VAL A 1 -16.98 -14.54 -21.74
CA VAL A 1 -16.40 -13.29 -22.29
C VAL A 1 -15.09 -13.05 -21.56
N TYR A 2 -13.96 -13.09 -22.28
CA TYR A 2 -12.61 -12.97 -21.70
C TYR A 2 -12.14 -11.51 -21.82
N HIS A 3 -12.22 -10.75 -20.72
CA HIS A 3 -11.86 -9.32 -20.66
C HIS A 3 -10.45 -9.04 -20.12
N ALA A 4 -9.67 -10.08 -19.81
CA ALA A 4 -8.31 -9.93 -19.29
C ALA A 4 -7.32 -10.28 -20.40
N HIS A 5 -6.96 -9.28 -21.20
CA HIS A 5 -6.00 -9.44 -22.30
C HIS A 5 -4.56 -9.52 -21.79
N GLU A 6 -4.28 -8.90 -20.64
CA GLU A 6 -2.98 -8.97 -19.95
C GLU A 6 -3.20 -9.01 -18.43
N THR A 7 -2.53 -9.93 -17.76
CA THR A 7 -2.54 -10.05 -16.29
C THR A 7 -1.11 -10.24 -15.80
N THR A 8 -0.70 -9.42 -14.84
CA THR A 8 0.61 -9.54 -14.19
C THR A 8 0.39 -9.92 -12.73
N ALA A 9 1.24 -10.80 -12.21
CA ALA A 9 1.25 -11.09 -10.78
C ALA A 9 1.74 -9.87 -10.00
N VAL A 10 0.96 -9.45 -9.01
CA VAL A 10 1.27 -8.28 -8.16
C VAL A 10 1.28 -8.71 -6.71
N GLU A 11 2.21 -8.14 -5.93
CA GLU A 11 2.27 -8.38 -4.50
C GLU A 11 1.00 -7.86 -3.79
N PRO A 12 0.41 -8.65 -2.87
CA PRO A 12 -0.76 -8.22 -2.10
C PRO A 12 -0.57 -6.87 -1.38
N PHE A 13 0.65 -6.59 -0.92
CA PHE A 13 1.00 -5.33 -0.28
C PHE A 13 0.85 -4.11 -1.21
N ALA A 14 1.28 -4.23 -2.47
CA ALA A 14 1.12 -3.17 -3.46
C ALA A 14 -0.37 -2.85 -3.72
N ILE A 15 -1.20 -3.89 -3.77
CA ILE A 15 -2.65 -3.75 -3.93
C ILE A 15 -3.26 -3.03 -2.73
N ALA A 16 -2.93 -3.46 -1.51
CA ALA A 16 -3.41 -2.83 -0.28
C ALA A 16 -3.00 -1.35 -0.17
N LEU A 17 -1.80 -1.00 -0.61
CA LEU A 17 -1.27 0.36 -0.49
C LEU A 17 -1.83 1.31 -1.55
N LEU A 18 -1.84 0.90 -2.83
CA LEU A 18 -2.10 1.80 -3.96
C LEU A 18 -3.55 1.78 -4.45
N CYS A 19 -4.29 0.68 -4.26
CA CYS A 19 -5.60 0.54 -4.90
C CYS A 19 -6.74 1.19 -4.11
N GLY A 20 -7.70 1.76 -4.84
CA GLY A 20 -9.10 1.99 -4.41
C GLY A 20 -9.35 2.96 -3.26
N ASP A 21 -10.54 2.82 -2.66
CA ASP A 21 -10.87 3.33 -1.33
C ASP A 21 -10.63 2.22 -0.31
N VAL A 22 -10.08 2.58 0.86
CA VAL A 22 -9.65 1.62 1.87
C VAL A 22 -10.13 2.07 3.23
N ARG A 23 -10.79 1.15 3.94
CA ARG A 23 -11.13 1.30 5.35
C ARG A 23 -10.15 0.49 6.20
N CYS A 24 -9.42 1.19 7.06
CA CYS A 24 -8.53 0.57 8.03
C CYS A 24 -9.25 0.47 9.38
N ASP A 25 -9.66 -0.74 9.76
CA ASP A 25 -10.29 -0.98 11.05
C ASP A 25 -9.21 -1.27 12.10
N MET A 26 -8.83 -0.23 12.86
CA MET A 26 -7.67 -0.31 13.75
C MET A 26 -7.82 -1.33 14.90
N PHE A 27 -9.05 -1.59 15.33
CA PHE A 27 -9.33 -2.55 16.39
C PHE A 27 -9.29 -4.00 15.92
N SER A 28 -9.66 -4.27 14.66
CA SER A 28 -9.68 -5.63 14.11
C SER A 28 -8.41 -6.01 13.37
N GLY A 29 -7.52 -5.04 13.07
CA GLY A 29 -6.28 -5.31 12.33
C GLY A 29 -6.52 -5.60 10.84
N VAL A 30 -7.71 -5.27 10.32
CA VAL A 30 -8.11 -5.58 8.95
C VAL A 30 -8.17 -4.30 8.11
N ILE A 31 -7.60 -4.39 6.91
CA ILE A 31 -7.74 -3.40 5.85
C ILE A 31 -8.76 -3.94 4.84
N VAL A 32 -9.87 -3.23 4.68
CA VAL A 32 -10.93 -3.57 3.73
C VAL A 32 -10.81 -2.64 2.51
N LEU A 33 -10.63 -3.24 1.35
CA LEU A 33 -10.46 -2.57 0.07
C LEU A 33 -11.75 -2.59 -0.75
N ASP A 34 -12.12 -1.44 -1.29
CA ASP A 34 -13.25 -1.21 -2.21
C ASP A 34 -14.54 -1.93 -1.82
N GLY A 35 -15.12 -1.54 -0.68
CA GLY A 35 -16.44 -2.06 -0.27
C GLY A 35 -16.50 -3.58 -0.10
N ASN A 36 -15.41 -4.19 0.39
CA ASN A 36 -15.25 -5.62 0.68
C ASN A 36 -14.70 -6.51 -0.45
N ARG A 37 -14.16 -5.93 -1.53
CA ARG A 37 -13.52 -6.70 -2.62
C ARG A 37 -12.17 -7.32 -2.24
N GLY A 38 -11.47 -6.73 -1.27
CA GLY A 38 -10.23 -7.28 -0.74
C GLY A 38 -10.15 -7.08 0.77
N ARG A 39 -9.66 -8.09 1.50
CA ARG A 39 -9.38 -7.99 2.93
C ARG A 39 -7.94 -8.39 3.17
N PHE A 40 -7.20 -7.52 3.86
CA PHE A 40 -5.82 -7.75 4.25
C PHE A 40 -5.75 -7.72 5.77
N ALA A 41 -5.36 -8.84 6.38
CA ALA A 41 -5.06 -8.89 7.80
C ALA A 41 -3.60 -8.48 8.03
N LEU A 42 -3.38 -7.59 8.98
CA LEU A 42 -2.04 -7.18 9.41
C LEU A 42 -1.76 -7.72 10.82
N PRO A 43 -0.53 -8.14 11.11
CA PRO A 43 -0.18 -8.73 12.41
C PRO A 43 -0.18 -7.69 13.54
N ASP A 44 0.21 -6.45 13.24
CA ASP A 44 0.40 -5.39 14.23
C ASP A 44 -0.37 -4.12 13.89
N TRP A 45 -0.94 -3.50 14.93
CA TRP A 45 -1.57 -2.18 14.81
C TRP A 45 -0.59 -1.08 14.39
N LYS A 46 0.70 -1.23 14.76
CA LYS A 46 1.77 -0.31 14.34
C LYS A 46 1.97 -0.36 12.83
N THR A 47 2.06 -1.56 12.26
CA THR A 47 2.18 -1.77 10.82
C THR A 47 0.98 -1.20 10.08
N MET A 48 -0.22 -1.39 10.62
CA MET A 48 -1.43 -0.78 10.07
C MET A 48 -1.41 0.75 10.10
N LEU A 49 -0.90 1.37 11.18
CA LEU A 49 -0.74 2.82 11.25
C LEU A 49 0.24 3.31 10.18
N VAL A 50 1.37 2.62 10.00
CA VAL A 50 2.37 2.96 8.98
C VAL A 50 1.75 2.90 7.58
N VAL A 51 1.04 1.83 7.25
CA VAL A 51 0.37 1.67 5.94
C VAL A 51 -0.67 2.78 5.71
N LYS A 52 -1.48 3.11 6.72
CA LYS A 52 -2.48 4.18 6.64
C LYS A 52 -1.84 5.55 6.38
N VAL A 53 -0.78 5.87 7.11
CA VAL A 53 -0.04 7.13 6.95
C VAL A 53 0.63 7.20 5.58
N LEU A 54 1.33 6.14 5.19
CA LEU A 54 2.03 6.06 3.89
C LEU A 54 1.05 6.27 2.73
N ARG A 55 -0.10 5.61 2.77
CA ARG A 55 -1.16 5.78 1.77
C ARG A 55 -1.68 7.21 1.69
N THR A 56 -1.87 7.86 2.83
CA THR A 56 -2.33 9.26 2.88
C THR A 56 -1.29 10.18 2.25
N ARG A 57 -0.02 10.01 2.58
CA ARG A 57 1.09 10.81 2.05
C ARG A 57 1.32 10.60 0.55
N LEU A 58 1.24 9.36 0.07
CA LEU A 58 1.33 9.06 -1.36
C LEU A 58 0.16 9.68 -2.13
N ARG A 59 -1.06 9.61 -1.61
CA ARG A 59 -2.22 10.26 -2.22
C ARG A 59 -2.07 11.77 -2.32
N GLU A 60 -1.59 12.42 -1.25
CA GLU A 60 -1.29 13.86 -1.26
C GLU A 60 -0.24 14.22 -2.29
N LEU A 61 0.85 13.44 -2.36
CA LEU A 61 1.93 13.62 -3.33
C LEU A 61 1.41 13.49 -4.76
N LEU A 62 0.72 12.39 -5.08
CA LEU A 62 0.16 12.15 -6.41
C LEU A 62 -0.85 13.22 -6.80
N THR A 63 -1.77 13.59 -5.90
CA THR A 63 -2.78 14.62 -6.16
C THR A 63 -2.11 15.96 -6.50
N ARG A 64 -1.02 16.31 -5.81
CA ARG A 64 -0.27 17.52 -6.11
C ARG A 64 0.46 17.43 -7.45
N SER A 65 1.13 16.31 -7.73
CA SER A 65 1.85 16.09 -8.99
C SER A 65 0.92 16.20 -10.20
N PHE A 66 -0.31 15.68 -10.10
CA PHE A 66 -1.31 15.80 -11.17
C PHE A 66 -1.88 17.22 -11.29
N LYS A 67 -2.00 17.97 -10.18
CA LYS A 67 -2.50 19.35 -10.21
C LYS A 67 -1.47 20.36 -10.73
N GLN A 68 -0.17 20.14 -10.47
CA GLN A 68 0.91 21.06 -10.83
C GLN A 68 2.08 20.28 -11.45
N PRO A 69 1.92 19.77 -12.68
CA PRO A 69 3.01 19.07 -13.37
C PRO A 69 4.19 20.01 -13.57
N GLY A 70 5.39 19.58 -13.18
CA GLY A 70 6.63 20.35 -13.32
C GLY A 70 7.10 21.08 -12.05
N LYS A 71 6.28 21.15 -11.00
CA LYS A 71 6.75 21.65 -9.70
C LYS A 71 7.49 20.55 -8.96
N LEU A 72 8.74 20.83 -8.56
CA LEU A 72 9.53 19.90 -7.78
C LEU A 72 8.80 19.51 -6.47
N PRO A 73 8.91 18.24 -6.03
CA PRO A 73 8.38 17.81 -4.74
C PRO A 73 9.03 18.62 -3.60
N THR A 74 8.33 18.79 -2.49
CA THR A 74 8.96 19.39 -1.30
C THR A 74 9.91 18.40 -0.65
N ALA A 75 10.91 18.87 0.09
CA ALA A 75 11.85 18.01 0.82
C ALA A 75 11.16 16.96 1.73
N GLN A 76 10.00 17.29 2.29
CA GLN A 76 9.19 16.34 3.05
C GLN A 76 8.58 15.24 2.16
N GLN A 77 8.10 15.60 0.97
CA GLN A 77 7.55 14.65 -0.01
C GLN A 77 8.63 13.73 -0.58
N GLU A 78 9.82 14.27 -0.85
CA GLU A 78 10.99 13.47 -1.28
C GLU A 78 11.34 12.42 -0.23
N LYS A 79 11.39 12.79 1.05
CA LYS A 79 11.62 11.82 2.15
C LYS A 79 10.54 10.74 2.21
N TRP A 80 9.27 11.09 2.03
CA TRP A 80 8.20 10.10 2.00
C TRP A 80 8.31 9.15 0.80
N LEU A 81 8.75 9.67 -0.35
CA LEU A 81 8.98 8.88 -1.56
C LEU A 81 10.18 7.95 -1.37
N GLU A 82 11.24 8.42 -0.73
CA GLU A 82 12.40 7.60 -0.35
C GLU A 82 12.01 6.46 0.61
N VAL A 83 11.22 6.76 1.65
CA VAL A 83 10.69 5.73 2.57
C VAL A 83 9.88 4.71 1.80
N TRP A 84 9.01 5.15 0.89
CA TRP A 84 8.24 4.24 0.04
C TRP A 84 9.14 3.36 -0.85
N GLN A 85 10.16 3.94 -1.49
CA GLN A 85 11.10 3.19 -2.32
C GLN A 85 11.86 2.14 -1.51
N ARG A 86 12.31 2.48 -0.30
CA ARG A 86 12.99 1.53 0.60
C ARG A 86 12.09 0.38 1.04
N LEU A 87 10.77 0.61 1.19
CA LEU A 87 9.82 -0.45 1.53
C LEU A 87 9.59 -1.45 0.38
N PHE A 88 9.65 -0.98 -0.87
CA PHE A 88 9.48 -1.83 -2.05
C PHE A 88 10.80 -2.39 -2.61
N THR A 89 11.94 -1.87 -2.16
CA THR A 89 13.24 -2.42 -2.54
C THR A 89 13.57 -3.52 -1.53
N PRO A 90 13.53 -4.81 -1.91
CA PRO A 90 13.93 -5.87 -1.00
C PRO A 90 15.40 -5.67 -0.66
N ASP A 91 15.68 -5.40 0.61
CA ASP A 91 17.04 -5.48 1.15
C ASP A 91 17.47 -6.95 1.04
N GLN A 92 18.47 -7.22 0.19
CA GLN A 92 19.10 -8.52 0.02
C GLN A 92 19.98 -8.78 1.25
N GLY A 93 19.38 -8.95 2.42
CA GLY A 93 20.09 -8.93 3.68
C GLY A 93 19.29 -9.49 4.85
N SER A 94 19.25 -10.82 4.93
CA SER A 94 18.98 -11.63 6.14
C SER A 94 17.59 -11.56 6.80
N ASP A 95 17.13 -12.78 7.13
CA ASP A 95 16.06 -13.13 8.06
C ASP A 95 14.60 -13.00 7.57
N SER A 96 14.21 -14.02 6.80
CA SER A 96 13.17 -14.98 7.19
C SER A 96 12.37 -14.60 8.46
N LYS A 97 11.41 -13.67 8.31
CA LYS A 97 10.12 -13.53 9.04
C LYS A 97 9.53 -12.14 8.82
N MET A 98 9.31 -11.76 7.55
CA MET A 98 8.31 -10.74 7.21
C MET A 98 7.45 -11.24 6.06
N GLY A 99 6.97 -12.49 6.18
CA GLY A 99 5.79 -12.87 5.45
C GLY A 99 4.64 -12.04 6.01
N VAL A 100 4.31 -10.92 5.37
CA VAL A 100 2.98 -10.35 5.50
C VAL A 100 2.04 -11.42 4.96
N SER A 101 1.61 -12.32 5.83
CA SER A 101 0.62 -13.34 5.53
C SER A 101 -0.70 -12.61 5.37
N VAL A 102 -0.89 -12.05 4.17
CA VAL A 102 -2.20 -11.65 3.68
C VAL A 102 -2.95 -12.94 3.46
N THR A 103 -3.59 -13.44 4.52
CA THR A 103 -4.59 -14.47 4.38
C THR A 103 -5.79 -13.82 3.70
N MET A 104 -5.93 -14.04 2.39
CA MET A 104 -7.19 -13.76 1.69
C MET A 104 -8.25 -14.63 2.37
N GLY A 105 -9.08 -14.00 3.20
CA GLY A 105 -10.28 -14.63 3.72
C GLY A 105 -11.13 -15.06 2.52
N LYS A 106 -11.34 -16.36 2.35
CA LYS A 106 -12.24 -16.90 1.32
C LYS A 106 -13.63 -16.30 1.52
N ALA A 107 -14.22 -15.81 0.43
CA ALA A 107 -15.64 -15.50 0.34
C ALA A 107 -16.47 -16.80 0.35
#